data_AF-A0A1F6VKI8-F1
#
_entry.id   AF-A0A1F6VKI8-F1
#
_cell.length_a   1.000
_cell.length_b   1.000
_cell.length_c   1.000
_cell.angle_alpha   90.00
_cell.angle_beta   90.00
_cell.angle_gamma   90.00
#
_symmetry.space_group_name_H-M   'P 1'
#
loop_
_entity.id
_entity.type
_entity.pdbx_description
1 polymer ?
#
loop_
_entity_poly.entity_id
_entity_poly.type
_entity_poly.pdbx_seq_one_letter_code
_entity_poly.pdbx_strand_id
1 'polypeptide(L)' 'MLYGAQHALLQGHVATFQQNVDTAARWVGDYFDKESPAVSTVQQELQTLRATPVMNQLPDIAGSLETLRKAAERFRQP' A
#
# COMPACT_ATOMS: atom_id res chain seq x y z
N MET A 1 15.54 0.48 -1.26
CA MET A 1 14.34 0.26 -0.42
C MET A 1 13.10 0.99 -0.94
N LEU A 2 13.15 2.30 -1.20
CA LEU A 2 11.97 3.05 -1.69
C LEU A 2 11.37 2.54 -3.01
N TYR A 3 12.20 2.19 -3.99
CA TYR A 3 11.71 1.56 -5.23
C TYR A 3 11.02 0.21 -4.97
N GLY A 4 11.53 -0.57 -4.01
CA GLY A 4 10.90 -1.80 -3.56
C GLY A 4 9.57 -1.56 -2.83
N ALA A 5 9.47 -0.47 -2.06
CA ALA A 5 8.22 -0.04 -1.45
C ALA A 5 7.17 0.30 -2.53
N GLN A 6 7.55 1.10 -3.53
CA GLN A 6 6.68 1.45 -4.65
C GLN A 6 6.19 0.21 -5.41
N HIS A 7 7.08 -0.73 -5.73
CA HIS A 7 6.70 -1.97 -6.40
C HIS A 7 5.75 -2.83 -5.55
N ALA A 8 6.04 -3.00 -4.26
CA ALA A 8 5.18 -3.74 -3.35
C ALA A 8 3.78 -3.13 -3.21
N LEU A 9 3.69 -1.79 -3.18
CA LEU A 9 2.43 -1.07 -3.16
C LEU A 9 1.59 -1.35 -4.42
N LEU A 10 2.22 -1.30 -5.60
CA LEU A 10 1.54 -1.59 -6.88
C LEU A 10 1.03 -3.03 -6.96
N GLN A 11 1.68 -3.97 -6.27
CA GLN A 11 1.27 -5.37 -6.20
C GLN A 11 0.29 -5.67 -5.07
N GLY A 12 -0.09 -4.69 -4.25
CA GLY A 12 -0.94 -4.90 -3.07
C GLY A 12 -0.24 -5.61 -1.91
N HIS A 13 1.08 -5.77 -1.96
CA HIS A 13 1.87 -6.38 -0.88
C HIS A 13 2.14 -5.36 0.24
N VAL A 14 1.08 -5.01 1.01
CA VAL A 14 1.13 -3.93 2.01
C VAL A 14 2.18 -4.17 3.10
N ALA A 15 2.34 -5.41 3.57
CA ALA A 15 3.37 -5.75 4.56
C ALA A 15 4.79 -5.47 4.04
N THR A 16 5.08 -5.86 2.79
CA THR A 16 6.37 -5.62 2.14
C THR A 16 6.61 -4.13 1.89
N PHE A 17 5.56 -3.39 1.53
CA PHE A 17 5.63 -1.93 1.45
C PHE A 17 6.04 -1.31 2.79
N GLN A 18 5.36 -1.65 3.89
CA GLN A 18 5.65 -1.11 5.22
C GLN A 18 7.09 -1.43 5.67
N GLN A 19 7.54 -2.68 5.48
CA GLN A 19 8.91 -3.09 5.79
C GLN A 19 9.96 -2.30 5.01
N ASN A 20 9.70 -2.02 3.73
CA ASN A 20 10.61 -1.25 2.89
C ASN A 20 10.66 0.23 3.29
N VAL A 21 9.54 0.82 3.71
CA VAL A 21 9.48 2.19 4.25
C VAL A 21 10.25 2.29 5.57
N ASP A 22 10.04 1.35 6.50
CA ASP A 22 10.74 1.32 7.78
C ASP A 22 12.26 1.14 7.61
N THR A 23 12.67 0.32 6.65
CA THR A 23 14.10 0.13 6.37
C THR A 23 14.73 1.38 5.75
N ALA A 24 14.01 2.07 4.85
CA ALA A 24 14.46 3.35 4.30
C ALA A 24 14.63 4.40 5.41
N ALA A 25 13.67 4.51 6.33
CA ALA A 25 13.73 5.45 7.46
C ALA A 25 14.94 5.16 8.36
N ARG A 26 15.20 3.89 8.65
CA ARG A 26 16.37 3.47 9.43
C ARG A 26 17.68 3.86 8.76
N TRP A 27 17.83 3.58 7.46
CA TRP A 27 19.05 3.93 6.72
C TRP A 27 19.29 5.44 6.64
N VAL A 28 18.22 6.22 6.45
CA VAL A 28 18.30 7.69 6.49
C VAL A 28 18.78 8.16 7.87
N GLY A 29 18.30 7.56 8.95
CA GLY A 29 18.75 7.86 10.30
C GLY A 29 20.18 7.40 10.61
N ASP A 30 20.62 6.28 10.07
CA ASP A 30 21.92 5.68 10.43
C ASP A 30 23.08 6.23 9.61
N TYR A 31 22.83 6.63 8.35
CA TYR A 31 23.90 6.95 7.39
C TYR A 31 23.94 8.40 6.91
N PHE A 32 22.96 9.24 7.26
CA PHE A 32 22.95 10.65 6.87
C PHE A 32 23.04 11.58 8.09
N ASP A 33 23.45 12.81 7.83
CA ASP A 33 23.57 13.85 8.86
C ASP A 33 22.19 14.23 9.42
N LYS A 34 21.94 13.89 10.67
CA LYS A 34 20.68 14.13 11.37
C LYS A 34 20.40 15.62 11.60
N GLU A 35 21.42 16.46 11.60
CA GLU A 35 21.25 17.91 11.76
C GLU A 35 20.90 18.60 10.44
N SER A 36 21.01 17.89 9.31
CA SER A 36 20.60 18.40 8.02
C SER A 36 19.08 18.57 7.97
N PRO A 37 18.58 19.78 7.63
CA PRO A 37 17.15 20.00 7.43
C PRO A 37 16.55 19.06 6.38
N ALA A 38 17.32 18.69 5.35
CA ALA A 38 16.87 17.77 4.31
C ALA A 38 16.63 16.35 4.87
N VAL A 39 17.48 15.87 5.77
CA VAL A 39 17.33 14.54 6.40
C VAL A 39 16.12 14.53 7.33
N SER A 40 15.89 15.62 8.07
CA SER A 40 14.68 15.79 8.89
C SER A 40 13.41 15.74 8.03
N THR A 41 13.37 16.47 6.91
CA THR A 41 12.23 16.45 5.98
C THR A 41 11.97 15.05 5.45
N VAL A 42 13.01 14.34 4.98
CA VAL A 42 12.87 12.97 4.47
C VAL A 42 12.35 12.01 5.54
N GLN A 43 12.82 12.12 6.79
CA GLN A 43 12.28 11.27 7.87
C GLN A 43 10.81 11.54 8.15
N GLN A 44 10.37 12.80 8.11
CA GLN A 44 8.96 13.17 8.29
C GLN A 44 8.09 12.63 7.14
N GLU A 45 8.57 12.71 5.91
CA GLU A 45 7.86 12.15 4.75
C GLU A 45 7.73 10.63 4.86
N LEU A 46 8.78 9.93 5.27
CA LEU A 46 8.76 8.47 5.49
C LEU A 46 7.80 8.07 6.62
N GLN A 47 7.72 8.85 7.70
CA GLN A 47 6.72 8.63 8.76
C GLN A 47 5.29 8.83 8.25
N THR A 48 5.06 9.88 7.46
CA THR A 48 3.76 10.15 6.85
C THR A 48 3.34 9.02 5.92
N LEU A 49 4.27 8.53 5.10
CA LEU A 49 4.04 7.42 4.18
C LEU A 49 3.71 6.12 4.93
N ARG A 50 4.39 5.84 6.05
CA ARG A 50 4.10 4.69 6.92
C ARG A 50 2.70 4.76 7.55
N ALA A 51 2.29 5.96 7.99
CA ALA A 51 1.00 6.17 8.64
C ALA A 51 -0.18 6.19 7.66
N THR A 52 0.10 6.31 6.36
CA THR A 52 -0.95 6.39 5.34
C THR A 52 -1.66 5.03 5.23
N PRO A 53 -3.00 4.98 5.38
CA PRO A 53 -3.75 3.74 5.24
C PRO A 53 -3.71 3.27 3.79
N VAL A 54 -2.96 2.18 3.55
CA VAL A 54 -2.96 1.49 2.26
C VAL A 54 -4.05 0.42 2.30
N MET A 55 -5.07 0.61 1.48
CA MET A 55 -6.24 -0.27 1.42
C MET A 55 -5.83 -1.64 0.87
N ASN A 56 -5.69 -2.63 1.75
CA ASN A 56 -5.23 -3.99 1.42
C ASN A 56 -6.37 -4.93 0.99
N GLN A 57 -7.61 -4.55 1.26
CA GLN A 57 -8.78 -5.37 0.95
C GLN A 57 -9.61 -4.66 -0.11
N LEU A 58 -9.62 -5.23 -1.31
CA LEU A 58 -10.66 -4.90 -2.27
C LEU A 58 -12.01 -5.25 -1.60
N PRO A 59 -13.06 -4.44 -1.84
CA PRO A 59 -14.39 -4.77 -1.33
C PRO A 59 -14.78 -6.17 -1.82
N ASP A 60 -15.38 -6.96 -0.93
CA ASP A 60 -15.92 -8.26 -1.30
C ASP A 60 -17.09 -8.06 -2.27
N ILE A 61 -16.84 -8.31 -3.55
CA ILE A 61 -17.83 -8.19 -4.62
C ILE A 61 -18.54 -9.52 -4.91
N ALA A 62 -18.32 -10.57 -4.10
CA ALA A 62 -18.93 -11.88 -4.32
C ALA A 62 -20.47 -11.80 -4.34
N GLY A 63 -21.07 -10.99 -3.46
CA GLY A 63 -22.51 -10.76 -3.44
C GLY A 63 -23.05 -10.09 -4.71
N SER A 64 -22.30 -9.13 -5.26
CA SER A 64 -22.64 -8.46 -6.52
C SER A 64 -22.56 -9.42 -7.71
N LEU A 65 -21.51 -10.25 -7.76
CA LEU A 65 -21.34 -11.28 -8.78
C LEU A 65 -22.42 -12.35 -8.71
N GLU A 66 -22.79 -12.79 -7.50
CA GLU A 66 -23.87 -13.75 -7.27
C GLU A 66 -25.22 -13.22 -7.75
N THR A 67 -25.50 -11.94 -7.47
CA THR A 67 -26.72 -11.27 -7.92
C THR A 67 -26.76 -11.18 -9.45
N LEU A 68 -25.63 -10.84 -10.08
CA LEU A 68 -25.51 -10.76 -11.53
C LEU A 68 -25.73 -12.14 -12.19
N ARG A 69 -25.17 -13.20 -11.60
CA ARG A 69 -25.36 -14.58 -12.08
C ARG A 69 -26.81 -15.01 -12.01
N LYS A 70 -27.49 -14.77 -10.88
CA LYS A 70 -28.94 -15.06 -10.73
C LYS A 70 -29.79 -14.30 -11.74
N ALA A 71 -29.49 -13.03 -11.98
CA ALA A 71 -30.19 -12.23 -12.98
C ALA A 71 -29.96 -12.81 -14.40
N ALA A 72 -28.72 -13.15 -14.75
CA ALA A 72 -28.39 -13.73 -16.06
C ALA A 72 -29.06 -15.09 -16.30
N GLU A 73 -29.19 -15.94 -15.27
CA GLU A 73 -29.95 -17.19 -15.37
C GLU A 73 -31.46 -16.95 -15.59
N ARG A 74 -32.02 -15.97 -14.89
CA ARG A 74 -33.43 -15.58 -15.05
C ARG A 74 -33.74 -15.04 -16.45
N PHE A 75 -32.79 -14.38 -17.10
CA PHE A 75 -32.92 -13.93 -18.49
C PHE A 75 -32.67 -15.05 -19.52
N ARG A 76 -32.09 -16.19 -19.10
CA ARG A 76 -31.80 -17.34 -19.98
C ARG A 76 -32.96 -18.34 -20.04
N GLN A 77 -33.82 -18.37 -19.03
CA GLN A 77 -35.04 -19.18 -19.08
C GLN A 77 -36.14 -18.38 -19.82
N PRO A 78 -36.73 -18.91 -20.91
CA PRO A 78 -37.77 -18.25 -21.69
C PRO A 78 -39.09 -18.11 -20.94
#